data_AF-A0A495A3U7-F1
#
_entry.id   AF-A0A495A3U7-F1
#
_cell.length_a   1.000
_cell.length_b   1.000
_cell.length_c   1.000
_cell.angle_alpha   90.00
_cell.angle_beta   90.00
_cell.angle_gamma   90.00
#
_symmetry.space_group_name_H-M   'P 1'
#
loop_
_entity.id
_entity.type
_entity.pdbx_description
1 polymer ?
#
loop_
_entity_poly.entity_id
_entity_poly.type
_entity_poly.pdbx_seq_one_letter_code
_entity_poly.pdbx_strand_id
1 'polypeptide(L)' 'MPGPAQHPVPALALVGAWWRAAVRFGNGVLGADRYERYLQYHRATGSEAEPMTEREFWRDYQDWQDAHPEGRCC' A
#
# COMPACT_ATOMS: atom_id res chain seq x y z
N MET A 1 -35.36 -22.62 -23.55
CA MET A 1 -34.49 -21.86 -22.63
C MET A 1 -33.13 -21.70 -23.28
N PRO A 2 -32.77 -20.53 -23.83
CA PRO A 2 -31.42 -20.31 -24.35
C PRO A 2 -30.42 -20.31 -23.17
N GLY A 3 -29.34 -21.09 -23.28
CA GLY A 3 -28.29 -21.18 -22.26
C GLY A 3 -27.47 -19.89 -22.14
N PRO A 4 -26.75 -19.68 -21.02
CA PRO A 4 -25.99 -18.45 -20.81
C PRO A 4 -24.90 -18.31 -21.87
N ALA A 5 -24.97 -17.23 -22.64
CA ALA A 5 -23.92 -16.82 -23.56
C ALA A 5 -22.65 -16.53 -22.75
N GLN A 6 -21.71 -17.46 -22.81
CA GLN A 6 -20.38 -17.33 -22.23
C GLN A 6 -19.58 -16.33 -23.08
N HIS A 7 -19.52 -15.07 -22.62
CA HIS A 7 -18.73 -14.03 -23.24
C HIS A 7 -17.24 -14.26 -22.92
N PRO A 8 -16.34 -14.35 -23.92
CA PRO A 8 -14.92 -14.37 -23.65
C PRO A 8 -14.54 -13.04 -23.01
N VAL A 9 -14.10 -13.07 -21.76
CA VAL A 9 -13.55 -11.89 -21.10
C VAL A 9 -12.41 -11.37 -21.99
N PRO A 10 -12.51 -10.13 -22.51
CA PRO A 10 -11.47 -9.63 -23.39
C PRO A 10 -10.16 -9.62 -22.61
N ALA A 11 -9.06 -10.08 -23.22
CA ALA A 11 -7.77 -10.22 -22.57
C ALA A 11 -7.30 -8.93 -21.84
N LEU A 12 -7.76 -7.76 -22.31
CA LEU A 12 -7.56 -6.46 -21.67
C LEU A 12 -8.18 -6.36 -20.26
N ALA A 13 -9.32 -6.99 -20.01
CA ALA A 13 -9.94 -7.04 -18.69
C ALA A 13 -9.11 -7.87 -17.70
N LEU A 14 -8.47 -8.93 -18.18
CA LEU A 14 -7.52 -9.71 -17.39
C LEU A 14 -6.27 -8.89 -17.08
N VAL A 15 -5.68 -8.21 -18.08
CA VAL A 15 -4.52 -7.32 -17.86
C VAL A 15 -4.83 -6.22 -16.84
N GLY A 16 -6.02 -5.61 -16.91
CA GLY A 16 -6.47 -4.62 -15.93
C GLY A 16 -6.64 -5.18 -14.51
N ALA A 17 -7.15 -6.41 -14.38
CA ALA A 17 -7.27 -7.09 -13.09
C ALA A 17 -5.90 -7.43 -12.50
N TRP A 18 -4.98 -7.94 -13.33
CA TRP A 18 -3.60 -8.24 -12.94
C TRP A 18 -2.84 -6.98 -12.54
N TRP A 19 -2.99 -5.86 -13.24
CA TRP A 19 -2.38 -4.58 -12.87
C TRP A 19 -2.86 -4.09 -11.50
N ARG A 20 -4.18 -4.15 -11.24
CA ARG A 20 -4.73 -3.79 -9.92
C ARG A 20 -4.22 -4.73 -8.82
N ALA A 21 -4.12 -6.02 -9.08
CA ALA A 21 -3.56 -6.99 -8.14
C ALA A 21 -2.08 -6.69 -7.86
N ALA A 22 -1.30 -6.36 -8.88
CA ALA A 22 0.11 -5.96 -8.73
C ALA A 22 0.28 -4.65 -7.96
N VAL A 23 -0.58 -3.65 -8.19
CA VAL A 23 -0.61 -2.42 -7.38
C VAL A 23 -0.99 -2.71 -5.94
N ARG A 24 -1.99 -3.58 -5.70
CA ARG A 24 -2.42 -3.94 -4.34
C ARG A 24 -1.37 -4.75 -3.59
N PHE A 25 -0.68 -5.66 -4.30
CA PHE A 25 0.44 -6.43 -3.78
C PHE A 25 1.65 -5.54 -3.54
N GLY A 26 1.96 -4.63 -4.47
CA GLY A 26 2.98 -3.60 -4.32
C GLY A 26 2.71 -2.73 -3.10
N ASN A 27 1.48 -2.27 -2.90
CA ASN A 27 1.07 -1.56 -1.69
C ASN A 27 1.26 -2.44 -0.43
N GLY A 28 0.87 -3.71 -0.46
CA GLY A 28 1.05 -4.63 0.66
C GLY A 28 2.51 -4.95 0.99
N VAL A 29 3.39 -5.05 -0.02
CA VAL A 29 4.79 -5.48 0.12
C VAL A 29 5.75 -4.29 0.31
N LEU A 30 5.50 -3.15 -0.34
CA LEU A 30 6.36 -1.96 -0.28
C LEU A 30 5.99 -0.99 0.84
N GLY A 31 4.92 -1.25 1.59
CA GLY A 31 4.73 -0.65 2.93
C GLY A 31 3.53 0.27 3.10
N ALA A 32 2.47 0.13 2.29
CA ALA A 32 1.18 0.73 2.62
C ALA A 32 0.63 0.22 3.98
N ASP A 33 1.01 -1.00 4.41
CA ASP A 33 0.71 -1.50 5.76
C ASP A 33 1.29 -0.61 6.88
N ARG A 34 2.45 0.01 6.65
CA ARG A 34 3.13 0.76 7.71
C ARG A 34 2.41 2.07 8.01
N TYR A 35 1.91 2.75 6.98
CA TYR A 35 1.09 3.95 7.15
C TYR A 35 -0.29 3.60 7.72
N GLU A 36 -0.92 2.50 7.28
CA GLU A 36 -2.17 2.01 7.89
C GLU A 36 -2.00 1.66 9.36
N ARG A 37 -0.89 1.03 9.73
CA ARG A 37 -0.55 0.69 11.12
C ARG A 37 -0.25 1.93 11.95
N TYR A 38 0.41 2.94 11.38
CA TYR A 38 0.56 4.26 11.99
C TYR A 38 -0.81 4.89 12.26
N LEU A 39 -1.73 4.88 11.28
CA LEU A 39 -3.09 5.41 11.46
C LEU A 39 -3.89 4.62 12.49
N GLN A 40 -3.77 3.28 12.53
CA GLN A 40 -4.41 2.45 13.56
C GLN A 40 -3.87 2.79 14.95
N TYR A 41 -2.55 2.93 15.10
CA TYR A 41 -1.94 3.35 16.35
C TYR A 41 -2.39 4.76 16.73
N HIS A 42 -2.40 5.70 15.80
CA HIS A 42 -2.86 7.07 16.02
C HIS A 42 -4.32 7.12 16.49
N ARG A 43 -5.20 6.33 15.86
CA ARG A 43 -6.61 6.18 16.24
C ARG A 43 -6.77 5.50 17.60
N ALA A 44 -5.99 4.45 17.88
CA ALA A 44 -6.03 3.72 19.15
C ALA A 44 -5.47 4.53 20.33
N THR A 45 -4.50 5.39 20.06
CA THR A 45 -3.86 6.25 21.08
C THR A 45 -4.72 7.49 21.37
N GLY A 46 -5.72 7.79 20.54
CA GLY A 46 -6.62 8.93 20.74
C GLY A 46 -5.91 10.28 20.64
N SER A 47 -4.84 10.36 19.85
CA SER A 47 -4.05 11.58 19.72
C SER A 47 -4.87 12.68 19.04
N GLU A 48 -5.00 13.84 19.68
CA GLU A 48 -5.66 15.04 19.14
C GLU A 48 -4.82 15.74 18.05
N ALA A 49 -3.58 15.32 17.86
CA ALA A 49 -2.72 15.81 16.79
C ALA A 49 -3.25 15.37 15.42
N GLU A 50 -3.10 16.20 14.40
CA GLU A 50 -3.47 15.81 13.04
C GLU A 50 -2.53 14.69 12.56
N PRO A 51 -3.05 13.53 12.09
CA PRO A 51 -2.19 12.47 11.62
C PRO A 51 -1.39 12.96 10.42
N MET A 52 -0.06 12.84 10.49
CA MET A 52 0.84 13.12 9.38
C MET A 52 0.34 12.48 8.08
N THR A 53 0.48 13.20 6.97
CA THR A 53 0.10 12.67 5.66
C THR A 53 1.03 11.53 5.25
N GLU A 54 0.55 10.65 4.38
CA GLU A 54 1.32 9.51 3.87
C GLU A 54 2.69 9.93 3.31
N ARG A 55 2.74 11.05 2.59
CA ARG A 55 3.98 11.61 2.04
C ARG A 55 4.96 12.05 3.11
N GLU A 56 4.48 12.66 4.19
CA GLU A 56 5.33 13.11 5.30
C GLU A 56 5.86 11.93 6.09
N PHE A 57 5.03 10.91 6.34
CA PHE A 57 5.44 9.65 6.96
C PHE A 57 6.56 8.97 6.16
N TRP A 58 6.43 8.89 4.84
CA TRP A 58 7.45 8.29 3.99
C TRP A 58 8.74 9.10 3.91
N ARG A 59 8.65 10.43 3.92
CA ARG A 59 9.83 11.30 3.97
C ARG A 59 10.60 11.10 5.27
N ASP A 60 9.91 11.19 6.42
CA ASP A 60 10.51 11.01 7.74
C ASP A 60 11.13 9.61 7.88
N TYR A 61 10.46 8.58 7.38
CA TYR A 61 10.99 7.22 7.36
C TYR A 61 12.26 7.10 6.50
N GLN A 62 12.29 7.74 5.34
CA GLN A 62 13.46 7.71 4.46
C GLN A 62 14.63 8.51 5.05
N ASP A 63 14.35 9.65 5.69
CA ASP A 63 15.33 10.47 6.41
C ASP A 63 15.90 9.69 7.59
N TRP A 64 15.05 8.98 8.35
CA TRP A 64 15.50 8.08 9.41
C TRP A 64 16.40 6.96 8.89
N GLN A 65 16.05 6.34 7.76
CA GLN A 65 16.87 5.33 7.08
C GLN A 65 18.20 5.87 6.54
N ASP A 66 18.28 7.16 6.26
CA ASP A 66 19.51 7.82 5.82
C ASP A 66 20.41 8.24 6.99
N ALA A 67 19.80 8.68 8.07
CA ALA A 67 20.48 9.02 9.32
C ALA A 67 21.00 7.78 10.09
N HIS A 68 20.44 6.59 9.87
CA HIS A 68 20.84 5.34 10.55
C HIS A 68 21.41 4.33 9.55
N PRO A 69 22.61 4.58 8.98
CA PRO A 69 23.26 3.70 8.02
C PRO A 69 23.68 2.35 8.63
N GLU A 70 23.70 2.22 9.95
CA GLU A 70 23.97 0.97 10.67
C GLU A 70 23.03 -0.20 10.33
N GLY A 71 21.84 0.07 9.78
CA GLY A 71 20.94 -0.98 9.25
C GLY A 71 21.31 -1.49 7.85
N ARG A 72 22.24 -0.84 7.14
CA ARG A 72 22.62 -1.16 5.76
C ARG A 72 23.84 -2.09 5.64
N CYS A 73 24.48 -2.41 6.75
CA CYS A 73 25.70 -3.24 6.75
C CYS A 73 25.37 -4.67 7.20
N CYS A 74 25.03 -5.51 6.23
CA CYS A 74 25.30 -6.95 6.22
C CYS A 74 25.87 -7.29 4.85
#